data_AF-A0A072NTY7-F1
#
_entry.id   AF-A0A072NTY7-F1
#
_cell.length_a   1.000
_cell.length_b   1.000
_cell.length_c   1.000
_cell.angle_alpha   90.00
_cell.angle_beta   90.00
_cell.angle_gamma   90.00
#
_symmetry.space_group_name_H-M   'P 1'
#
loop_
_entity.id
_entity.type
_entity.pdbx_description
1 polymer ?
#
loop_
_entity_poly.entity_id
_entity_poly.type
_entity_poly.pdbx_seq_one_letter_code
_entity_poly.pdbx_strand_id
1 'polypeptide(L)'
;FSDDYIKRGTAGGHDAARDLRKAVYDYLEPKPDFLPNTKIIIHIFANVARMIKTYQESRTVTDPAILPQFLQGFNREHALSCFIDAGDDKEAADSKVKGS
;
A
#
# COMPACT_ATOMS: atom_id res chain seq x y z
N PHE A 1 1.80 -7.57 1.32
CA PHE A 1 1.34 -7.76 -0.08
C PHE A 1 1.82 -9.11 -0.56
N SER A 2 1.11 -9.76 -1.49
CA SER A 2 1.60 -11.01 -2.09
C SER A 2 2.93 -10.75 -2.80
N ASP A 3 3.87 -11.67 -2.65
CA ASP A 3 5.18 -11.63 -3.29
C ASP A 3 5.06 -11.50 -4.82
N ASP A 4 3.97 -11.97 -5.41
CA ASP A 4 3.70 -11.88 -6.85
C ASP A 4 3.47 -10.44 -7.34
N TYR A 5 2.95 -9.55 -6.50
CA TYR A 5 2.90 -8.13 -6.85
C TYR A 5 4.29 -7.50 -6.68
N ILE A 6 4.96 -7.82 -5.59
CA ILE A 6 6.27 -7.25 -5.27
C ILE A 6 7.29 -7.55 -6.38
N LYS A 7 7.39 -8.82 -6.81
CA LYS A 7 8.33 -9.27 -7.84
C LYS A 7 8.12 -8.62 -9.21
N ARG A 8 6.93 -8.07 -9.48
CA ARG A 8 6.59 -7.40 -10.75
C ARG A 8 6.91 -5.90 -10.75
N GLY A 9 7.54 -5.37 -9.69
CA GLY A 9 7.97 -3.98 -9.61
C GLY A 9 6.81 -3.02 -9.87
N THR A 10 7.02 -2.04 -10.75
CA THR A 10 6.03 -0.99 -11.07
C THR A 10 4.68 -1.56 -11.49
N ALA A 11 4.64 -2.53 -12.40
CA ALA A 11 3.38 -3.13 -12.87
C ALA A 11 2.62 -3.83 -11.73
N GLY A 12 3.35 -4.52 -10.85
CA GLY A 12 2.75 -5.12 -9.65
C GLY A 12 2.26 -4.08 -8.65
N GLY A 13 2.92 -2.94 -8.55
CA GLY A 13 2.46 -1.78 -7.76
C GLY A 13 1.10 -1.27 -8.24
N HIS A 14 0.96 -1.08 -9.56
CA HIS A 14 -0.30 -0.67 -10.18
C HIS A 14 -1.43 -1.64 -9.90
N ASP A 15 -1.20 -2.93 -10.17
CA ASP A 15 -2.21 -3.96 -9.94
C ASP A 15 -2.59 -4.07 -8.45
N ALA A 16 -1.60 -4.00 -7.55
CA ALA A 16 -1.86 -4.07 -6.10
C ALA A 16 -2.73 -2.91 -5.61
N ALA A 17 -2.50 -1.69 -6.11
CA ALA A 17 -3.32 -0.52 -5.76
C ALA A 17 -4.75 -0.66 -6.28
N ARG A 18 -4.92 -1.11 -7.54
CA ARG A 18 -6.23 -1.35 -8.15
C ARG A 18 -7.01 -2.43 -7.40
N ASP A 19 -6.37 -3.57 -7.12
CA ASP A 19 -7.02 -4.72 -6.49
C ASP A 19 -7.37 -4.41 -5.03
N LEU A 20 -6.51 -3.68 -4.31
CA LEU A 20 -6.82 -3.21 -2.96
C LEU A 20 -8.04 -2.29 -2.96
N ARG A 21 -8.08 -1.32 -3.89
CA ARG A 21 -9.21 -0.38 -3.99
C ARG A 21 -10.51 -1.12 -4.31
N LYS A 22 -10.46 -2.09 -5.22
CA LYS A 22 -11.61 -2.94 -5.53
C LYS A 22 -12.07 -3.72 -4.31
N ALA A 23 -11.15 -4.37 -3.59
CA ALA A 23 -11.49 -5.13 -2.38
C ALA A 23 -12.13 -4.24 -1.29
N VAL A 24 -11.63 -3.02 -1.09
CA VAL A 24 -12.23 -2.06 -0.15
C VAL A 24 -13.63 -1.64 -0.61
N TYR A 25 -13.82 -1.38 -1.90
CA TYR A 25 -15.13 -1.04 -2.46
C TYR A 25 -16.13 -2.19 -2.29
N ASP A 26 -15.77 -3.40 -2.72
CA ASP A 26 -16.61 -4.60 -2.60
C ASP A 26 -17.01 -4.89 -1.14
N TYR A 27 -16.13 -4.57 -0.18
CA TYR A 27 -16.43 -4.68 1.25
C TYR A 27 -17.39 -3.62 1.77
N LEU A 28 -17.35 -2.41 1.21
CA LEU A 28 -18.16 -1.27 1.66
C LEU A 28 -19.52 -1.20 0.95
N GLU A 29 -19.59 -1.60 -0.32
CA GLU A 29 -20.81 -1.57 -1.14
C GLU A 29 -22.07 -2.14 -0.46
N PRO A 30 -22.03 -3.31 0.21
CA PRO A 30 -23.23 -3.86 0.86
C PRO A 30 -23.62 -3.15 2.17
N LYS A 31 -22.84 -2.18 2.66
CA LYS A 31 -23.15 -1.49 3.92
C LYS A 31 -24.20 -0.40 3.70
N PRO A 32 -25.15 -0.24 4.63
CA PRO A 32 -26.27 0.69 4.48
C PRO A 32 -25.84 2.16 4.34
N ASP A 33 -24.67 2.53 4.88
CA ASP A 33 -24.14 3.90 4.84
C ASP A 33 -23.27 4.20 3.61
N PHE A 34 -23.04 3.21 2.74
CA PHE A 34 -22.19 3.38 1.57
C PHE A 34 -22.98 3.98 0.41
N LEU A 35 -22.86 5.29 0.25
CA LEU A 35 -23.54 6.02 -0.81
C LEU A 35 -22.83 5.86 -2.17
N PRO A 36 -23.59 5.90 -3.28
CA PRO A 36 -23.00 6.07 -4.61
C PRO A 36 -22.15 7.35 -4.64
N ASN A 37 -20.95 7.26 -5.23
CA ASN A 37 -19.91 8.30 -5.28
C ASN A 37 -19.13 8.53 -3.96
N THR A 38 -19.22 7.64 -2.99
CA THR A 38 -18.33 7.67 -1.81
C THR A 38 -16.86 7.68 -2.24
N LYS A 39 -16.13 8.71 -1.82
CA LYS A 39 -14.70 8.86 -2.12
C LYS A 39 -13.87 8.02 -1.15
N ILE A 40 -13.32 6.90 -1.64
CA ILE A 40 -12.42 6.05 -0.86
C ILE A 40 -11.00 6.59 -0.94
N ILE A 41 -10.40 6.88 0.22
CA ILE A 41 -9.00 7.28 0.39
C ILE A 41 -8.28 6.17 1.18
N ILE A 42 -7.13 5.71 0.68
CA ILE A 42 -6.35 4.62 1.25
C ILE A 42 -4.93 5.13 1.49
N HIS A 43 -4.54 5.25 2.75
CA HIS A 43 -3.16 5.57 3.14
C HIS A 43 -2.54 4.36 3.83
N ILE A 44 -1.45 3.85 3.26
CA ILE A 44 -0.70 2.74 3.83
C ILE A 44 0.54 3.31 4.50
N PHE A 45 0.57 3.24 5.82
CA PHE A 45 1.72 3.64 6.61
C PHE A 45 2.59 2.41 6.83
N ALA A 46 3.84 2.47 6.36
CA ALA A 46 4.79 1.40 6.54
C ALA A 46 6.20 1.98 6.74
N ASN A 47 7.03 1.30 7.52
CA ASN A 47 8.46 1.58 7.55
C ASN A 47 9.06 0.98 6.27
N VAL A 48 9.21 1.81 5.25
CA VAL A 48 9.66 1.37 3.92
C VAL A 48 11.09 0.83 4.00
N ALA A 49 11.96 1.46 4.79
CA ALA A 49 13.33 1.02 4.97
C ALA A 49 13.42 -0.39 5.56
N ARG A 50 12.63 -0.68 6.60
CA ARG A 50 12.60 -1.99 7.24
C ARG A 50 11.96 -3.03 6.32
N MET A 51 10.94 -2.65 5.55
CA MET A 51 10.36 -3.50 4.53
C MET A 51 11.39 -3.89 3.46
N ILE A 52 12.15 -2.93 2.91
CA ILE A 52 13.25 -3.20 1.96
C ILE A 52 14.25 -4.19 2.56
N LYS A 53 14.70 -3.93 3.79
CA LYS A 53 15.66 -4.79 4.47
C LYS A 53 15.14 -6.23 4.63
N THR A 54 13.89 -6.41 5.05
CA THR A 54 13.29 -7.74 5.18
C THR A 54 13.24 -8.49 3.86
N TYR A 55 12.85 -7.85 2.75
CA TYR A 55 12.82 -8.50 1.43
C TYR A 55 14.21 -8.85 0.89
N GLN A 56 15.24 -8.09 1.27
CA GLN A 56 16.64 -8.39 0.95
C GLN A 56 17.15 -9.59 1.77
N GLU A 57 16.88 -9.61 3.08
CA GLU A 57 17.31 -10.67 3.99
C GLU A 57 16.62 -12.01 3.67
N SER A 58 15.35 -11.98 3.26
CA SER A 58 14.59 -13.18 2.88
C SER A 58 14.95 -13.74 1.50
N ARG A 59 15.79 -13.04 0.72
CA ARG A 59 16.10 -13.33 -0.70
C ARG A 59 14.86 -13.41 -1.61
N THR A 60 13.70 -12.93 -1.15
CA THR A 60 12.46 -12.89 -1.93
C THR A 60 12.58 -11.92 -3.11
N VAL A 61 13.37 -10.85 -2.92
CA VAL A 61 13.69 -9.85 -3.94
C VAL A 61 15.21 -9.80 -4.10
N THR A 62 15.70 -10.19 -5.28
CA THR A 62 17.14 -10.24 -5.58
C THR A 62 17.67 -8.90 -6.07
N ASP A 63 16.82 -8.10 -6.71
CA ASP A 63 17.14 -6.75 -7.18
C ASP A 63 16.56 -5.69 -6.22
N PRO A 64 17.41 -4.92 -5.52
CA PRO A 64 16.95 -3.89 -4.58
C PRO A 64 16.11 -2.78 -5.23
N ALA A 65 16.12 -2.63 -6.56
CA ALA A 65 15.30 -1.66 -7.29
C ALA A 65 13.82 -2.06 -7.41
N ILE A 66 13.49 -3.35 -7.27
CA ILE A 66 12.13 -3.86 -7.45
C ILE A 66 11.15 -3.27 -6.43
N LEU A 67 11.56 -3.13 -5.16
CA LEU A 67 10.67 -2.62 -4.11
C LEU A 67 10.38 -1.11 -4.26
N PRO A 68 11.37 -0.24 -4.53
CA PRO A 68 11.13 1.13 -4.94
C PRO A 68 10.22 1.27 -6.18
N GLN A 69 10.41 0.41 -7.19
CA GLN A 69 9.56 0.39 -8.38
C GLN A 69 8.11 0.03 -8.06
N PHE A 70 7.90 -1.00 -7.22
CA PHE A 70 6.59 -1.37 -6.71
C PHE A 70 5.90 -0.21 -5.99
N LEU A 71 6.59 0.45 -5.05
CA LEU A 71 6.05 1.60 -4.32
C LEU A 71 5.71 2.76 -5.25
N GLN A 72 6.55 3.02 -6.24
CA GLN A 72 6.28 4.04 -7.26
C GLN A 72 5.04 3.71 -8.08
N GLY A 73 4.88 2.46 -8.54
CA GLY A 73 3.71 2.02 -9.29
C GLY A 73 2.43 2.14 -8.46
N PHE A 74 2.48 1.69 -7.21
CA PHE A 74 1.35 1.79 -6.29
C PHE A 74 0.90 3.24 -6.08
N ASN A 75 1.83 4.16 -5.81
CA ASN A 75 1.52 5.56 -5.56
C ASN A 75 1.05 6.32 -6.82
N ARG A 76 1.38 5.82 -8.02
CA ARG A 76 0.98 6.43 -9.29
C ARG A 76 -0.37 5.95 -9.80
N GLU A 77 -0.82 4.77 -9.37
CA GLU A 77 -2.07 4.18 -9.88
C GLU A 77 -3.29 5.05 -9.56
N HIS A 78 -3.37 5.60 -8.35
CA HIS A 78 -4.51 6.41 -7.97
C HIS A 78 -4.10 7.51 -6.99
N ALA A 79 -4.50 8.75 -7.27
CA ALA A 79 -4.21 9.92 -6.43
C ALA A 79 -4.79 9.87 -5.00
N LEU A 80 -5.55 8.81 -4.67
CA LEU A 80 -6.18 8.58 -3.37
C LEU A 80 -5.67 7.30 -2.71
N SER A 81 -4.61 6.69 -3.25
CA SER A 81 -4.01 5.47 -2.74
C SER A 81 -2.51 5.66 -2.71
N CYS A 82 -1.96 5.88 -1.51
CA CYS A 82 -0.53 6.14 -1.35
C CYS A 82 0.06 5.35 -0.19
N PHE A 83 1.26 4.81 -0.43
CA PHE A 83 2.22 4.43 0.59
C PHE A 83 2.92 5.68 1.14
N ILE A 84 2.93 5.77 2.46
CA ILE A 84 3.60 6.81 3.21
C ILE A 84 4.65 6.13 4.08
N ASP A 85 5.91 6.52 3.87
CA ASP A 85 7.00 6.06 4.72
C ASP A 85 6.84 6.68 6.11
N ALA A 86 6.61 5.83 7.10
CA ALA A 86 6.46 6.22 8.50
C ALA A 86 7.79 6.24 9.25
N GLY A 87 8.89 5.82 8.62
CA GLY A 87 10.21 5.77 9.26
C GLY A 87 10.27 4.83 10.47
N ASP A 88 11.28 5.03 11.33
CA ASP A 88 11.48 4.26 12.57
C ASP A 88 10.66 4.78 13.76
N ASP A 89 9.77 5.75 13.53
CA ASP A 89 8.81 6.25 14.50
C ASP A 89 7.75 5.19 14.80
N LYS A 90 8.19 4.23 15.61
CA LYS A 90 7.39 3.18 16.26
C LYS A 90 6.19 3.79 17.03
N GLU A 91 6.19 5.10 17.28
CA GLU A 91 5.14 5.84 17.97
C GLU A 91 4.14 6.55 17.01
N ALA A 92 4.41 6.67 15.71
CA ALA A 92 3.55 7.43 14.78
C ALA A 92 2.57 6.58 13.96
N ALA A 93 2.83 5.27 13.79
CA ALA A 93 1.93 4.37 13.06
C ALA A 93 0.62 4.09 13.85
N ASP A 94 0.72 3.99 15.19
CA ASP A 94 -0.45 3.82 16.07
C ASP A 94 -1.18 5.15 16.37
N SER A 95 -0.50 6.30 16.20
CA SER A 95 -1.02 7.60 16.66
C SER A 95 -1.89 8.35 15.63
N LYS A 96 -2.01 7.90 14.38
CA LYS A 96 -2.81 8.61 13.35
C LYS A 96 -4.24 8.10 13.18
N VAL A 97 -4.63 7.03 13.88
CA VAL A 97 -6.04 6.62 14.06
C VAL A 97 -6.50 6.96 15.48
N LYS A 98 -6.37 8.23 15.87
CA LYS A 98 -7.11 8.76 17.03
C LYS A 98 -7.64 10.15 16.73
N GLY A 99 -8.95 10.21 16.51
CA GLY A 99 -9.83 11.32 16.85
C GLY A 99 -9.65 12.61 16.05
N SER A 100 -10.51 12.82 15.05
CA SER A 100 -11.22 14.11 15.00
C SER A 100 -12.49 13.98 15.83
#